data_AF-A0A957EMU0-F1
#
_entry.id   AF-A0A957EMU0-F1
#
_cell.length_a   1.000
_cell.length_b   1.000
_cell.length_c   1.000
_cell.angle_alpha   90.00
_cell.angle_beta   90.00
_cell.angle_gamma   90.00
#
_symmetry.space_group_name_H-M   'P 1'
#
loop_
_entity.id
_entity.type
_entity.pdbx_description
1 polymer ?
#
loop_
_entity_poly.entity_id
_entity_poly.type
_entity_poly.pdbx_seq_one_letter_code
_entity_poly.pdbx_strand_id
1 'polypeptide(L)'
;MFSLILWQAKATWQFDFLSALVGVLVGVLLALAGQRVRPVVMHYWRQTRGRMQQRLAQARAGVEGRLMEETAVYTQRYHLGQKWASLEQIFVSPRFLLPPADIDPYHLPDWGAGQLDFVWPELAANVATPPMPEMGLSQLLLTGQRVAILAEPGAGKTTLLAYMAYLCATATHDGDHAFLANRLPVLLHLAELDVTGDMTDALAPLVDVLQRRSSSENRAEIDELLQQKARTGNLLLLLDGWDELASAQHELFLNWLRRLCKSYADVHMIAVTAVTAYGPLLSLGFTWTILRPWRPREVELFAAGWAKVLSNNPLPINRYWIPGRQPLDITQRFWMVAFGKHVSAATEPRRQYEQMAMSLPAFYTQGLSIPQQKVARLFWQHLAYAQKSQRLLSLAPDDVQRLADEALAAAESLDEPVTQQDLLASLAQSPLFVQDGNGRFRFLSGVWRDFLAAQYMVAHEIAP
;
A
#
# COMPACT_ATOMS: atom_id res chain seq x y z
N MET A 1 50.28 26.16 68.68
CA MET A 1 50.83 26.96 67.56
C MET A 1 49.94 26.70 66.35
N PHE A 2 48.64 26.93 66.46
CA PHE A 2 47.97 28.20 66.14
C PHE A 2 48.34 28.72 64.75
N SER A 3 47.36 28.63 63.85
CA SER A 3 47.04 29.63 62.84
C SER A 3 48.17 30.07 61.92
N LEU A 4 48.28 29.48 60.72
CA LEU A 4 48.57 30.29 59.54
C LEU A 4 48.14 29.59 58.25
N ILE A 5 46.94 29.98 57.79
CA ILE A 5 46.59 30.28 56.38
C ILE A 5 46.57 29.05 55.44
N LEU A 6 45.44 28.40 55.12
CA LEU A 6 44.17 28.96 54.62
C LEU A 6 44.35 30.08 53.58
N TRP A 7 45.21 29.89 52.58
CA TRP A 7 45.06 30.52 51.25
C TRP A 7 46.24 30.12 50.35
N GLN A 8 45.97 29.30 49.33
CA GLN A 8 46.44 29.47 47.94
C GLN A 8 46.31 28.14 47.18
N ALA A 9 45.07 27.71 47.02
CA ALA A 9 44.64 27.16 45.75
C ALA A 9 43.26 27.75 45.46
N LYS A 10 43.21 29.08 45.29
CA LYS A 10 42.30 29.62 44.27
C LYS A 10 42.81 28.96 42.98
N ALA A 11 42.29 27.78 42.66
CA ALA A 11 42.30 27.30 41.29
C ALA A 11 41.51 28.37 40.56
N THR A 12 42.22 29.38 40.06
CA THR A 12 41.67 30.34 39.13
C THR A 12 41.18 29.47 37.99
N TRP A 13 39.86 29.28 37.94
CA TRP A 13 39.24 28.64 36.80
C TRP A 13 39.44 29.63 35.65
N GLN A 14 40.59 29.50 35.00
CA GLN A 14 40.91 30.25 33.80
C GLN A 14 40.20 29.50 32.70
N PHE A 15 39.22 30.16 32.08
CA PHE A 15 38.53 29.60 30.95
C PHE A 15 39.55 29.35 29.84
N ASP A 16 39.96 28.10 29.69
CA ASP A 16 40.90 27.69 28.67
C ASP A 16 40.15 27.65 27.34
N PHE A 17 40.24 28.77 26.62
CA PHE A 17 39.57 28.98 25.35
C PHE A 17 39.95 27.90 24.33
N LEU A 18 41.17 27.34 24.42
CA LEU A 18 41.61 26.26 23.54
C LEU A 18 40.87 24.97 23.86
N SER A 19 40.74 24.63 25.14
CA SER A 19 39.97 23.45 25.57
C SER A 19 38.48 23.56 25.21
N ALA A 20 37.89 24.76 25.33
CA ALA A 20 36.52 25.03 24.88
C ALA A 20 36.37 24.92 23.36
N LEU A 21 37.32 25.47 22.59
CA LEU A 21 37.32 25.39 21.12
C LEU A 21 37.48 23.94 20.64
N VAL A 22 38.36 23.17 21.26
CA VAL A 22 38.53 21.73 21.00
C VAL A 22 37.25 20.97 21.33
N GLY A 23 36.60 21.29 22.46
CA GLY A 23 35.31 20.70 22.82
C GLY A 23 34.20 20.98 21.80
N VAL A 24 34.12 22.22 21.29
CA VAL A 24 33.16 22.59 20.23
C VAL A 24 33.50 21.89 18.91
N LEU A 25 34.77 21.84 18.51
CA LEU A 25 35.21 21.15 17.30
C LEU A 25 34.91 19.64 17.35
N VAL A 26 35.18 18.99 18.48
CA VAL A 26 34.84 17.58 18.71
C VAL A 26 33.31 17.40 18.72
N GLY A 27 32.56 18.30 19.35
CA GLY A 27 31.10 18.28 19.34
C GLY A 27 30.50 18.43 17.95
N VAL A 28 31.03 19.33 17.12
CA VAL A 28 30.63 19.52 15.72
C VAL A 28 31.01 18.31 14.87
N LEU A 29 32.20 17.74 15.06
CA LEU A 29 32.63 16.52 14.38
C LEU A 29 31.76 15.32 14.75
N LEU A 30 31.43 15.15 16.03
CA LEU A 30 30.53 14.09 16.50
C LEU A 30 29.09 14.31 16.02
N ALA A 31 28.62 15.56 15.93
CA ALA A 31 27.30 15.87 15.38
C ALA A 31 27.23 15.60 13.86
N LEU A 32 28.27 15.97 13.10
CA LEU A 32 28.36 15.72 11.66
C LEU A 32 28.56 14.21 11.38
N ALA A 33 29.36 13.52 12.19
CA ALA A 33 29.50 12.06 12.13
C ALA A 33 28.16 11.39 12.48
N GLY A 34 27.47 11.85 13.52
CA GLY A 34 26.14 11.39 13.89
C GLY A 34 25.11 11.58 12.77
N GLN A 35 25.13 12.71 12.06
CA GLN A 35 24.27 12.97 10.91
C GLN A 35 24.60 12.08 9.69
N ARG A 36 25.88 11.77 9.45
CA ARG A 36 26.30 10.85 8.38
C ARG A 36 26.08 9.38 8.71
N VAL A 37 26.16 9.01 9.98
CA VAL A 37 25.96 7.64 10.48
C VAL A 37 24.48 7.35 10.70
N ARG A 38 23.61 8.37 10.86
CA ARG A 38 22.14 8.25 10.99
C ARG A 38 21.48 7.40 9.90
N PRO A 39 21.74 7.60 8.59
CA PRO A 39 21.15 6.75 7.54
C PRO A 39 21.71 5.31 7.54
N VAL A 40 22.97 5.11 7.95
CA VAL A 40 23.64 3.80 7.94
C VAL A 40 23.23 2.95 9.15
N VAL A 41 23.12 3.57 10.33
CA VAL A 41 22.59 2.93 11.54
C VAL A 41 21.10 2.61 11.36
N MET A 42 20.32 3.44 10.65
CA MET A 42 18.96 3.07 10.25
C MET A 42 18.91 1.87 9.29
N HIS A 43 19.89 1.71 8.39
CA HIS A 43 19.98 0.52 7.54
C HIS A 43 20.33 -0.75 8.34
N TYR A 44 21.10 -0.63 9.42
CA TYR A 44 21.38 -1.74 10.34
C TYR A 44 20.22 -2.01 11.32
N TRP A 45 19.46 -0.99 11.73
CA TRP A 45 18.23 -1.15 12.52
C TRP A 45 17.09 -1.79 11.72
N ARG A 46 17.19 -1.89 10.39
CA ARG A 46 16.29 -2.73 9.58
C ARG A 46 16.41 -4.22 9.91
N GLN A 47 17.46 -4.65 10.61
CA GLN A 47 17.70 -6.05 10.95
C GLN A 47 17.44 -6.41 12.43
N THR A 48 17.20 -5.45 13.32
CA THR A 48 16.95 -5.74 14.76
C THR A 48 15.48 -5.94 15.12
N ARG A 49 14.56 -5.92 14.14
CA ARG A 49 13.21 -6.52 14.27
C ARG A 49 13.18 -8.04 14.05
N GLY A 50 14.33 -8.67 13.81
CA GLY A 50 14.45 -10.14 13.70
C GLY A 50 14.09 -10.92 14.98
N ARG A 51 13.94 -10.26 16.15
CA ARG A 51 13.52 -10.94 17.39
C ARG A 51 12.04 -11.32 17.45
N MET A 52 11.19 -10.71 16.62
CA MET A 52 9.77 -11.10 16.52
C MET A 52 9.58 -12.26 15.54
N GLN A 53 10.34 -12.25 14.43
CA GLN A 53 10.40 -13.35 13.46
C GLN A 53 10.99 -14.64 14.07
N GLN A 54 12.03 -14.54 14.90
CA GLN A 54 12.64 -15.70 15.56
C GLN A 54 11.71 -16.42 16.56
N ARG A 55 10.66 -15.75 17.08
CA ARG A 55 9.63 -16.40 17.92
C ARG A 55 8.50 -17.01 17.09
N LEU A 56 8.21 -16.47 15.89
CA LEU A 56 7.21 -17.01 14.98
C LEU A 56 7.70 -18.30 14.28
N ALA A 57 8.98 -18.35 13.90
CA ALA A 57 9.58 -19.49 13.21
C ALA A 57 9.62 -20.79 14.04
N GLN A 58 9.66 -20.68 15.37
CA GLN A 58 9.68 -21.85 16.26
C GLN A 58 8.28 -22.40 16.56
N ALA A 59 7.21 -21.62 16.33
CA ALA A 59 5.83 -22.00 16.65
C ALA A 59 5.05 -22.61 15.46
N ARG A 60 5.52 -22.42 14.23
CA ARG A 60 4.87 -22.95 13.00
C ARG A 60 5.88 -23.71 12.14
N ALA A 61 6.28 -24.90 12.57
CA ALA A 61 7.05 -25.80 11.72
C ALA A 61 6.19 -26.25 10.52
N GLY A 62 6.67 -26.09 9.28
CA GLY A 62 6.00 -26.58 8.08
C GLY A 62 5.54 -25.49 7.11
N VAL A 63 4.64 -25.86 6.19
CA VAL A 63 4.20 -25.04 5.05
C VAL A 63 3.46 -23.78 5.48
N GLU A 64 2.60 -23.89 6.50
CA GLU A 64 1.84 -22.75 7.02
C GLU A 64 2.77 -21.65 7.53
N GLY A 65 3.80 -22.00 8.32
CA GLY A 65 4.77 -21.03 8.83
C GLY A 65 5.49 -20.27 7.71
N ARG A 66 5.92 -20.99 6.66
CA ARG A 66 6.57 -20.39 5.49
C ARG A 66 5.63 -19.46 4.72
N LEU A 67 4.41 -19.91 4.40
CA LEU A 67 3.43 -19.09 3.68
C LEU A 67 3.08 -17.81 4.47
N MET A 68 3.04 -17.87 5.80
CA MET A 68 2.80 -16.69 6.64
C MET A 68 3.97 -15.71 6.56
N GLU A 69 5.21 -16.19 6.66
CA GLU A 69 6.40 -15.35 6.52
C GLU A 69 6.49 -14.71 5.12
N GLU A 70 6.28 -15.51 4.07
CA GLU A 70 6.22 -15.05 2.69
C GLU A 70 5.11 -14.00 2.50
N THR A 71 3.94 -14.21 3.10
CA THR A 71 2.83 -13.24 3.06
C THR A 71 3.20 -11.94 3.77
N ALA A 72 3.85 -12.00 4.93
CA ALA A 72 4.29 -10.81 5.66
C ALA A 72 5.30 -9.98 4.85
N VAL A 73 6.15 -10.61 4.05
CA VAL A 73 7.06 -9.92 3.11
C VAL A 73 6.31 -9.41 1.88
N TYR A 74 5.42 -10.22 1.31
CA TYR A 74 4.66 -9.92 0.10
C TYR A 74 3.81 -8.64 0.26
N THR A 75 3.15 -8.48 1.41
CA THR A 75 2.30 -7.32 1.73
C THR A 75 3.04 -5.99 1.73
N GLN A 76 4.36 -5.98 1.96
CA GLN A 76 5.18 -4.77 1.95
C GLN A 76 5.27 -4.13 0.55
N ARG A 77 4.91 -4.86 -0.51
CA ARG A 77 4.91 -4.35 -1.89
C ARG A 77 3.67 -3.52 -2.24
N TYR A 78 2.65 -3.55 -1.39
CA TYR A 78 1.31 -3.06 -1.69
C TYR A 78 1.04 -1.63 -1.18
N HIS A 79 2.09 -0.79 -1.20
CA HIS A 79 1.96 0.64 -0.95
C HIS A 79 3.04 1.42 -1.71
N LEU A 80 2.71 2.65 -2.11
CA LEU A 80 3.61 3.49 -2.90
C LEU A 80 4.89 3.89 -2.14
N GLY A 81 4.85 3.82 -0.81
CA GLY A 81 5.94 4.25 0.07
C GLY A 81 7.02 3.20 0.36
N GLN A 82 6.96 2.02 -0.27
CA GLN A 82 7.78 0.85 0.05
C GLN A 82 9.30 1.06 -0.02
N LYS A 83 9.77 2.08 -0.77
CA LYS A 83 11.19 2.46 -0.82
C LYS A 83 11.70 3.07 0.50
N TRP A 84 10.81 3.70 1.28
CA TRP A 84 11.17 4.53 2.42
C TRP A 84 10.76 3.93 3.76
N ALA A 85 9.61 3.28 3.83
CA ALA A 85 9.03 2.75 5.06
C ALA A 85 8.46 1.35 4.84
N SER A 86 8.35 0.57 5.92
CA SER A 86 7.50 -0.62 5.92
C SER A 86 6.04 -0.27 6.15
N LEU A 87 5.13 -1.12 5.69
CA LEU A 87 3.69 -0.93 5.74
C LEU A 87 3.23 -0.61 7.17
N GLU A 88 3.69 -1.35 8.17
CA GLU A 88 3.29 -1.16 9.58
C GLU A 88 3.79 0.13 10.21
N GLN A 89 4.78 0.81 9.61
CA GLN A 89 5.29 2.09 10.11
C GLN A 89 4.42 3.27 9.72
N ILE A 90 3.74 3.18 8.58
CA ILE A 90 3.03 4.29 7.96
C ILE A 90 1.53 4.03 7.74
N PHE A 91 1.08 2.78 7.90
CA PHE A 91 -0.32 2.44 7.77
C PHE A 91 -1.13 3.07 8.89
N VAL A 92 -2.26 3.67 8.51
CA VAL A 92 -3.24 4.21 9.45
C VAL A 92 -4.51 3.40 9.33
N SER A 93 -4.91 2.79 10.45
CA SER A 93 -6.10 1.95 10.53
C SER A 93 -7.35 2.79 10.22
N PRO A 94 -8.09 2.49 9.13
CA PRO A 94 -9.26 3.24 8.77
C PRO A 94 -10.46 2.86 9.63
N ARG A 95 -11.51 3.67 9.53
CA ARG A 95 -12.84 3.37 10.05
C ARG A 95 -13.76 2.98 8.89
N PHE A 96 -14.76 2.17 9.20
CA PHE A 96 -15.75 1.68 8.26
C PHE A 96 -17.11 2.23 8.64
N LEU A 97 -17.86 2.76 7.69
CA LEU A 97 -19.24 3.20 7.89
C LEU A 97 -20.17 2.03 7.64
N LEU A 98 -21.06 1.79 8.60
CA LEU A 98 -22.11 0.80 8.47
C LEU A 98 -23.32 1.47 7.84
N PRO A 99 -23.71 1.10 6.61
CA PRO A 99 -24.88 1.66 5.99
C PRO A 99 -26.13 1.33 6.82
N PRO A 100 -27.05 2.30 6.98
CA PRO A 100 -28.38 2.06 7.53
C PRO A 100 -29.11 0.90 6.82
N ALA A 101 -29.92 0.16 7.56
CA ALA A 101 -30.59 -1.05 7.07
C ALA A 101 -31.62 -0.79 5.96
N ASP A 102 -32.05 0.46 5.81
CA ASP A 102 -33.05 0.94 4.85
C ASP A 102 -32.45 1.42 3.52
N ILE A 103 -31.11 1.48 3.38
CA ILE A 103 -30.47 1.88 2.13
C ILE A 103 -30.54 0.73 1.12
N ASP A 104 -31.10 1.00 -0.07
CA ASP A 104 -31.06 0.07 -1.20
C ASP A 104 -29.60 -0.16 -1.62
N PRO A 105 -29.07 -1.37 -1.47
CA PRO A 105 -27.69 -1.66 -1.78
C PRO A 105 -27.43 -1.74 -3.30
N TYR A 106 -28.43 -1.55 -4.17
CA TYR A 106 -28.24 -1.40 -5.62
C TYR A 106 -28.26 0.06 -6.08
N HIS A 107 -28.75 0.97 -5.23
CA HIS A 107 -28.86 2.39 -5.51
C HIS A 107 -28.31 3.20 -4.34
N LEU A 108 -26.98 3.24 -4.25
CA LEU A 108 -26.35 4.11 -3.26
C LEU A 108 -26.71 5.58 -3.56
N PRO A 109 -27.02 6.37 -2.53
CA PRO A 109 -27.02 7.82 -2.66
C PRO A 109 -25.65 8.26 -3.18
N ASP A 110 -25.61 9.40 -3.84
CA ASP A 110 -24.36 9.98 -4.33
C ASP A 110 -23.49 10.40 -3.13
N TRP A 111 -22.73 9.45 -2.58
CA TRP A 111 -21.86 9.58 -1.41
C TRP A 111 -20.54 10.26 -1.72
N GLY A 112 -20.49 10.96 -2.85
CA GLY A 112 -19.36 11.82 -3.19
C GLY A 112 -19.07 12.85 -2.09
N ALA A 113 -18.01 13.63 -2.31
CA ALA A 113 -17.54 14.65 -1.39
C ALA A 113 -18.56 15.76 -1.01
N GLY A 114 -19.79 15.69 -1.53
CA GLY A 114 -20.91 16.59 -1.25
C GLY A 114 -21.86 16.16 -0.13
N GLN A 115 -21.82 14.91 0.37
CA GLN A 115 -22.63 14.55 1.56
C GLN A 115 -21.90 14.94 2.84
N LEU A 116 -22.47 15.93 3.53
CA LEU A 116 -21.93 16.50 4.77
C LEU A 116 -21.80 15.42 5.87
N ASP A 117 -22.71 14.44 5.93
CA ASP A 117 -22.64 13.29 6.86
C ASP A 117 -21.45 12.36 6.57
N PHE A 118 -21.07 12.21 5.30
CA PHE A 118 -20.00 11.32 4.86
C PHE A 118 -18.61 11.97 5.00
N VAL A 119 -18.50 13.24 4.62
CA VAL A 119 -17.23 13.99 4.61
C VAL A 119 -16.94 14.67 5.93
N TRP A 120 -17.99 15.16 6.62
CA TRP A 120 -17.84 16.02 7.78
C TRP A 120 -18.93 15.80 8.84
N PRO A 121 -19.04 14.58 9.40
CA PRO A 121 -20.06 14.25 10.39
C PRO A 121 -19.99 15.08 11.66
N GLU A 122 -18.86 15.72 11.99
CA GLU A 122 -18.76 16.68 13.09
C GLU A 122 -19.55 17.99 12.82
N LEU A 123 -19.67 18.39 11.55
CA LEU A 123 -20.47 19.53 11.08
C LEU A 123 -21.90 19.07 10.84
N ALA A 124 -22.08 17.80 10.46
CA ALA A 124 -23.38 17.16 10.36
C ALA A 124 -24.07 17.05 11.71
N ALA A 125 -23.32 16.70 12.76
CA ALA A 125 -23.79 16.74 14.14
C ALA A 125 -24.26 18.15 14.56
N ASN A 126 -23.61 19.21 14.06
CA ASN A 126 -24.05 20.59 14.29
C ASN A 126 -25.35 20.95 13.56
N VAL A 127 -25.75 20.18 12.54
CA VAL A 127 -27.05 20.30 11.86
C VAL A 127 -28.02 19.17 12.25
N ALA A 128 -27.78 18.52 13.39
CA ALA A 128 -28.63 17.51 14.01
C ALA A 128 -28.91 16.24 13.17
N THR A 129 -28.02 15.88 12.24
CA THR A 129 -28.04 14.54 11.64
C THR A 129 -27.27 13.56 12.53
N PRO A 130 -27.84 12.39 12.87
CA PRO A 130 -27.12 11.39 13.66
C PRO A 130 -25.93 10.84 12.85
N PRO A 131 -24.73 10.75 13.43
CA PRO A 131 -23.57 10.22 12.71
C PRO A 131 -23.80 8.74 12.36
N MET A 132 -23.36 8.34 11.16
CA MET A 132 -23.41 6.93 10.75
C MET A 132 -22.62 6.04 11.72
N PRO A 133 -23.15 4.86 12.10
CA PRO A 133 -22.42 3.93 12.95
C PRO A 133 -21.09 3.53 12.32
N GLU A 134 -20.03 3.50 13.13
CA GLU A 134 -18.69 3.17 12.68
C GLU A 134 -18.21 1.83 13.24
N MET A 135 -17.43 1.10 12.44
CA MET A 135 -16.74 -0.11 12.82
C MET A 135 -15.22 0.07 12.67
N GLY A 136 -14.45 -0.50 13.59
CA GLY A 136 -12.98 -0.56 13.50
C GLY A 136 -12.49 -1.80 12.75
N LEU A 137 -11.24 -1.76 12.27
CA LEU A 137 -10.61 -2.86 11.54
C LEU A 137 -10.64 -4.21 12.30
N SER A 138 -10.28 -4.21 13.59
CA SER A 138 -10.27 -5.45 14.39
C SER A 138 -11.66 -6.06 14.51
N GLN A 139 -12.70 -5.23 14.63
CA GLN A 139 -14.08 -5.68 14.71
C GLN A 139 -14.57 -6.24 13.37
N LEU A 140 -14.20 -5.59 12.25
CA LEU A 140 -14.50 -6.10 10.90
C LEU A 140 -13.84 -7.46 10.67
N LEU A 141 -12.57 -7.61 11.04
CA LEU A 141 -11.88 -8.90 10.90
C LEU A 141 -12.47 -9.98 11.82
N LEU A 142 -12.93 -9.62 13.02
CA LEU A 142 -13.51 -10.56 13.96
C LEU A 142 -14.91 -11.04 13.53
N THR A 143 -15.76 -10.13 13.08
CA THR A 143 -17.20 -10.39 12.83
C THR A 143 -17.55 -10.61 11.36
N GLY A 144 -16.72 -10.12 10.44
CA GLY A 144 -16.94 -10.22 9.01
C GLY A 144 -16.65 -11.62 8.49
N GLN A 145 -17.69 -12.32 8.01
CA GLN A 145 -17.52 -13.55 7.24
C GLN A 145 -17.32 -13.24 5.75
N ARG A 146 -18.27 -12.57 5.10
CA ARG A 146 -18.15 -12.15 3.69
C ARG A 146 -18.47 -10.67 3.61
N VAL A 147 -17.47 -9.84 3.37
CA VAL A 147 -17.59 -8.38 3.43
C VAL A 147 -17.06 -7.74 2.16
N ALA A 148 -17.90 -6.91 1.53
CA ALA A 148 -17.52 -6.02 0.43
C ALA A 148 -17.23 -4.63 1.00
N ILE A 149 -15.99 -4.17 0.89
CA ILE A 149 -15.57 -2.84 1.33
C ILE A 149 -15.60 -1.93 0.11
N LEU A 150 -16.53 -0.98 0.12
CA LEU A 150 -16.73 0.01 -0.92
C LEU A 150 -15.85 1.21 -0.66
N ALA A 151 -15.07 1.64 -1.65
CA ALA A 151 -14.29 2.85 -1.54
C ALA A 151 -13.96 3.49 -2.88
N GLU A 152 -13.82 4.81 -2.84
CA GLU A 152 -13.35 5.62 -3.96
C GLU A 152 -11.93 5.24 -4.41
N PRO A 153 -11.57 5.49 -5.69
CA PRO A 153 -10.19 5.37 -6.14
C PRO A 153 -9.22 6.22 -5.30
N GLY A 154 -8.11 5.63 -4.88
CA GLY A 154 -7.12 6.30 -4.03
C GLY A 154 -7.45 6.30 -2.52
N ALA A 155 -8.53 5.64 -2.11
CA ALA A 155 -8.88 5.47 -0.69
C ALA A 155 -7.97 4.49 0.08
N GLY A 156 -7.13 3.73 -0.64
CA GLY A 156 -6.21 2.76 -0.04
C GLY A 156 -6.76 1.33 0.05
N LYS A 157 -7.73 0.96 -0.81
CA LYS A 157 -8.33 -0.40 -0.92
C LYS A 157 -7.29 -1.53 -0.89
N THR A 158 -6.38 -1.49 -1.85
CA THR A 158 -5.27 -2.44 -2.01
C THR A 158 -4.35 -2.48 -0.79
N THR A 159 -3.99 -1.31 -0.24
CA THR A 159 -3.12 -1.20 0.94
C THR A 159 -3.81 -1.69 2.22
N LEU A 160 -5.12 -1.53 2.34
CA LEU A 160 -5.93 -2.05 3.44
C LEU A 160 -5.91 -3.59 3.47
N LEU A 161 -6.15 -4.23 2.32
CA LEU A 161 -6.07 -5.70 2.23
C LEU A 161 -4.66 -6.20 2.53
N ALA A 162 -3.63 -5.52 2.06
CA ALA A 162 -2.25 -5.85 2.40
C ALA A 162 -1.99 -5.77 3.91
N TYR A 163 -2.52 -4.75 4.59
CA TYR A 163 -2.37 -4.63 6.04
C TYR A 163 -3.16 -5.70 6.80
N MET A 164 -4.37 -6.08 6.34
CA MET A 164 -5.13 -7.20 6.90
C MET A 164 -4.36 -8.52 6.82
N ALA A 165 -3.76 -8.80 5.66
CA ALA A 165 -2.89 -9.96 5.46
C ALA A 165 -1.67 -9.92 6.39
N TYR A 166 -1.01 -8.76 6.50
CA TYR A 166 0.13 -8.55 7.39
C TYR A 166 -0.22 -8.81 8.86
N LEU A 167 -1.34 -8.25 9.34
CA LEU A 167 -1.83 -8.48 10.71
C LEU A 167 -2.07 -9.96 10.98
N CYS A 168 -2.70 -10.66 10.03
CA CYS A 168 -2.99 -12.08 10.16
C CYS A 168 -1.70 -12.94 10.15
N ALA A 169 -0.78 -12.63 9.24
CA ALA A 169 0.49 -13.33 9.10
C ALA A 169 1.39 -13.19 10.34
N THR A 170 1.33 -12.02 11.00
CA THR A 170 2.18 -11.68 12.16
C THR A 170 1.49 -11.87 13.51
N ALA A 171 0.21 -12.27 13.52
CA ALA A 171 -0.56 -12.47 14.74
C ALA A 171 0.02 -13.59 15.62
N THR A 172 0.05 -13.34 16.93
CA THR A 172 0.46 -14.28 17.97
C THR A 172 -0.70 -14.56 18.92
N HIS A 173 -0.73 -15.74 19.55
CA HIS A 173 -1.79 -16.12 20.49
C HIS A 173 -1.89 -15.22 21.74
N ASP A 174 -0.83 -14.49 22.07
CA ASP A 174 -0.77 -13.59 23.24
C ASP A 174 -0.88 -12.10 22.88
N GLY A 175 -1.14 -11.76 21.60
CA GLY A 175 -1.17 -10.38 21.12
C GLY A 175 -2.58 -9.80 20.97
N ASP A 176 -2.64 -8.49 20.67
CA ASP A 176 -3.90 -7.74 20.44
C ASP A 176 -4.78 -8.33 19.31
N HIS A 177 -4.17 -9.12 18.42
CA HIS A 177 -4.82 -9.80 17.30
C HIS A 177 -4.80 -11.33 17.42
N ALA A 178 -4.79 -11.87 18.63
CA ALA A 178 -4.76 -13.32 18.89
C ALA A 178 -5.85 -14.12 18.15
N PHE A 179 -7.02 -13.52 17.92
CA PHE A 179 -8.11 -14.15 17.15
C PHE A 179 -7.76 -14.43 15.67
N LEU A 180 -6.70 -13.80 15.14
CA LEU A 180 -6.18 -14.06 13.79
C LEU A 180 -5.10 -15.14 13.76
N ALA A 181 -4.59 -15.59 14.91
CA ALA A 181 -3.42 -16.47 14.98
C ALA A 181 -3.61 -17.83 14.29
N ASN A 182 -4.86 -18.29 14.15
CA ASN A 182 -5.17 -19.55 13.44
C ASN A 182 -5.55 -19.37 11.97
N ARG A 183 -5.76 -18.12 11.53
CA ARG A 183 -6.24 -17.83 10.18
C ARG A 183 -5.10 -17.80 9.17
N LEU A 184 -5.31 -18.41 8.00
CA LEU A 184 -4.43 -18.34 6.84
C LEU A 184 -4.91 -17.22 5.90
N PRO A 185 -4.19 -16.09 5.80
CA PRO A 185 -4.53 -15.02 4.86
C PRO A 185 -4.05 -15.38 3.46
N VAL A 186 -4.94 -15.26 2.47
CA VAL A 186 -4.59 -15.32 1.04
C VAL A 186 -4.96 -14.00 0.41
N LEU A 187 -3.97 -13.12 0.29
CA LEU A 187 -4.09 -11.85 -0.43
C LEU A 187 -3.88 -12.07 -1.92
N LEU A 188 -4.83 -11.70 -2.76
CA LEU A 188 -4.68 -11.79 -4.20
C LEU A 188 -5.39 -10.67 -4.94
N HIS A 189 -4.78 -10.25 -6.03
CA HIS A 189 -5.48 -9.49 -7.05
C HIS A 189 -6.15 -10.45 -8.01
N LEU A 190 -7.38 -10.17 -8.45
CA LEU A 190 -8.13 -11.09 -9.34
C LEU A 190 -7.39 -11.35 -10.67
N ALA A 191 -6.55 -10.42 -11.10
CA ALA A 191 -5.65 -10.59 -12.26
C ALA A 191 -4.68 -11.79 -12.18
N GLU A 192 -4.41 -12.29 -10.97
CA GLU A 192 -3.45 -13.39 -10.75
C GLU A 192 -4.10 -14.78 -10.88
N LEU A 193 -5.43 -14.81 -10.85
CA LEU A 193 -6.24 -16.01 -10.94
C LEU A 193 -6.57 -16.31 -12.40
N ASP A 194 -6.37 -17.56 -12.77
CA ASP A 194 -7.01 -18.13 -13.95
C ASP A 194 -8.24 -18.92 -13.51
N VAL A 195 -9.41 -18.47 -13.95
CA VAL A 195 -10.71 -19.07 -13.65
C VAL A 195 -11.42 -19.57 -14.92
N THR A 196 -10.69 -19.71 -16.03
CA THR A 196 -11.26 -20.06 -17.34
C THR A 196 -11.35 -21.58 -17.59
N GLY A 197 -10.62 -22.39 -16.82
CA GLY A 197 -10.56 -23.85 -16.97
C GLY A 197 -11.74 -24.63 -16.39
N ASP A 198 -11.64 -25.96 -16.38
CA ASP A 198 -12.59 -26.82 -15.66
C ASP A 198 -12.32 -26.78 -14.16
N MET A 199 -13.20 -26.08 -13.43
CA MET A 199 -13.05 -25.77 -12.01
C MET A 199 -13.85 -26.75 -11.17
N THR A 200 -13.56 -28.03 -11.29
CA THR A 200 -14.13 -29.09 -10.43
C THR A 200 -13.73 -28.86 -8.98
N ASP A 201 -12.46 -28.51 -8.75
CA ASP A 201 -11.98 -28.00 -7.48
C ASP A 201 -11.97 -26.46 -7.47
N ALA A 202 -12.68 -25.88 -6.49
CA ALA A 202 -12.78 -24.44 -6.32
C ALA A 202 -11.52 -23.79 -5.72
N LEU A 203 -10.66 -24.56 -5.05
CA LEU A 203 -9.42 -24.07 -4.44
C LEU A 203 -8.22 -24.12 -5.39
N ALA A 204 -8.27 -24.92 -6.45
CA ALA A 204 -7.16 -25.09 -7.40
C ALA A 204 -6.52 -23.77 -7.88
N PRO A 205 -7.26 -22.70 -8.23
CA PRO A 205 -6.63 -21.43 -8.63
C PRO A 205 -5.83 -20.77 -7.52
N LEU A 206 -6.27 -20.92 -6.26
CA LEU A 206 -5.57 -20.39 -5.10
C LEU A 206 -4.28 -21.18 -4.85
N VAL A 207 -4.33 -22.51 -5.02
CA VAL A 207 -3.15 -23.38 -4.97
C VAL A 207 -2.15 -22.95 -6.03
N ASP A 208 -2.58 -22.73 -7.27
CA ASP A 208 -1.71 -22.28 -8.36
C ASP A 208 -1.05 -20.93 -8.08
N VAL A 209 -1.80 -19.97 -7.53
CA VAL A 209 -1.25 -18.65 -7.15
C VAL A 209 -0.22 -18.79 -6.04
N LEU A 210 -0.53 -19.53 -4.98
CA LEU A 210 0.39 -19.71 -3.85
C LEU A 210 1.63 -20.50 -4.25
N GLN A 211 1.50 -21.52 -5.09
CA GLN A 211 2.62 -22.30 -5.62
C GLN A 211 3.59 -21.40 -6.40
N ARG A 212 3.08 -20.50 -7.24
CA ARG A 212 3.91 -19.57 -8.03
C ARG A 212 4.62 -18.50 -7.20
N ARG A 213 4.05 -18.14 -6.04
CA ARG A 213 4.61 -17.13 -5.15
C ARG A 213 5.55 -17.70 -4.09
N SER A 214 5.33 -18.96 -3.70
CA SER A 214 6.10 -19.61 -2.64
C SER A 214 7.42 -20.13 -3.17
N SER A 215 8.45 -20.11 -2.32
CA SER A 215 9.69 -20.84 -2.61
C SER A 215 9.54 -22.36 -2.38
N SER A 216 8.37 -22.84 -1.97
CA SER A 216 8.08 -24.24 -1.68
C SER A 216 7.73 -25.02 -2.96
N GLU A 217 8.47 -26.11 -3.21
CA GLU A 217 8.26 -26.94 -4.41
C GLU A 217 7.07 -27.91 -4.28
N ASN A 218 6.51 -28.08 -3.07
CA ASN A 218 5.46 -29.08 -2.83
C ASN A 218 4.04 -28.51 -2.92
N ARG A 219 3.46 -28.55 -4.13
CA ARG A 219 2.05 -28.18 -4.42
C ARG A 219 1.05 -28.94 -3.55
N ALA A 220 1.28 -30.22 -3.27
CA ALA A 220 0.34 -31.07 -2.53
C ALA A 220 0.19 -30.58 -1.08
N GLU A 221 1.29 -30.16 -0.44
CA GLU A 221 1.24 -29.59 0.91
C GLU A 221 0.45 -28.28 0.97
N ILE A 222 0.55 -27.44 -0.06
CA ILE A 222 -0.21 -26.18 -0.16
C ILE A 222 -1.71 -26.49 -0.32
N ASP A 223 -2.05 -27.45 -1.19
CA ASP A 223 -3.42 -27.88 -1.41
C ASP A 223 -4.05 -28.46 -0.15
N GLU A 224 -3.39 -29.41 0.52
CA GLU A 224 -3.84 -30.00 1.78
C GLU A 224 -4.08 -28.94 2.85
N LEU A 225 -3.16 -27.98 3.00
CA LEU A 225 -3.29 -26.87 3.94
C LEU A 225 -4.48 -25.97 3.60
N LEU A 226 -4.65 -25.58 2.32
CA LEU A 226 -5.78 -24.75 1.90
C LEU A 226 -7.11 -25.46 2.14
N GLN A 227 -7.22 -26.74 1.80
CA GLN A 227 -8.41 -27.54 2.05
C GLN A 227 -8.71 -27.63 3.55
N GLN A 228 -7.69 -27.88 4.38
CA GLN A 228 -7.83 -27.92 5.84
C GLN A 228 -8.33 -26.57 6.39
N LYS A 229 -7.71 -25.46 5.99
CA LYS A 229 -8.08 -24.11 6.46
C LYS A 229 -9.46 -23.70 5.96
N ALA A 230 -9.83 -24.06 4.73
CA ALA A 230 -11.15 -23.79 4.18
C ALA A 230 -12.25 -24.57 4.92
N ARG A 231 -12.03 -25.87 5.20
CA ARG A 231 -13.00 -26.71 5.93
C ARG A 231 -13.16 -26.34 7.40
N THR A 232 -12.13 -25.75 8.01
CA THR A 232 -12.15 -25.34 9.42
C THR A 232 -12.56 -23.88 9.64
N GLY A 233 -12.94 -23.16 8.58
CA GLY A 233 -13.30 -21.73 8.66
C GLY A 233 -12.11 -20.80 8.98
N ASN A 234 -10.89 -21.29 8.80
CA ASN A 234 -9.66 -20.54 9.09
C ASN A 234 -9.02 -19.93 7.84
N LEU A 235 -9.60 -20.10 6.66
CA LEU A 235 -9.13 -19.45 5.44
C LEU A 235 -9.72 -18.04 5.35
N LEU A 236 -8.85 -17.03 5.21
CA LEU A 236 -9.22 -15.63 4.99
C LEU A 236 -8.77 -15.19 3.60
N LEU A 237 -9.72 -15.04 2.68
CA LEU A 237 -9.47 -14.54 1.33
C LEU A 237 -9.61 -13.02 1.28
N LEU A 238 -8.59 -12.36 0.73
CA LEU A 238 -8.53 -10.91 0.59
C LEU A 238 -8.44 -10.60 -0.90
N LEU A 239 -9.55 -10.14 -1.48
CA LEU A 239 -9.76 -10.05 -2.93
C LEU A 239 -9.68 -8.59 -3.40
N ASP A 240 -8.68 -8.28 -4.21
CA ASP A 240 -8.46 -6.96 -4.80
C ASP A 240 -8.79 -6.94 -6.31
N GLY A 241 -9.20 -5.78 -6.81
CA GLY A 241 -9.43 -5.55 -8.24
C GLY A 241 -10.81 -5.96 -8.78
N TRP A 242 -11.83 -6.08 -7.93
CA TRP A 242 -13.20 -6.38 -8.39
C TRP A 242 -13.76 -5.30 -9.32
N ASP A 243 -13.45 -4.03 -9.04
CA ASP A 243 -13.81 -2.87 -9.86
C ASP A 243 -12.98 -2.74 -11.15
N GLU A 244 -11.94 -3.56 -11.34
CA GLU A 244 -11.09 -3.55 -12.54
C GLU A 244 -11.54 -4.58 -13.59
N LEU A 245 -12.43 -5.49 -13.22
CA LEU A 245 -12.93 -6.56 -14.09
C LEU A 245 -13.82 -6.02 -15.23
N ALA A 246 -13.59 -6.51 -16.44
CA ALA A 246 -14.51 -6.32 -17.55
C ALA A 246 -15.78 -7.19 -17.39
N SER A 247 -16.87 -6.85 -18.07
CA SER A 247 -18.17 -7.54 -17.92
C SER A 247 -18.09 -9.05 -18.15
N ALA A 248 -17.31 -9.52 -19.14
CA ALA A 248 -17.13 -10.95 -19.38
C ALA A 248 -16.35 -11.65 -18.25
N GLN A 249 -15.44 -10.93 -17.60
CA GLN A 249 -14.66 -11.46 -16.47
C GLN A 249 -15.50 -11.49 -15.18
N HIS A 250 -16.41 -10.52 -14.97
CA HIS A 250 -17.33 -10.52 -13.82
C HIS A 250 -18.06 -11.85 -13.68
N GLU A 251 -18.65 -12.36 -14.76
CA GLU A 251 -19.39 -13.63 -14.72
C GLU A 251 -18.49 -14.83 -14.39
N LEU A 252 -17.27 -14.87 -14.95
CA LEU A 252 -16.32 -15.95 -14.67
C LEU A 252 -15.91 -15.97 -13.20
N PHE A 253 -15.51 -14.83 -12.64
CA PHE A 253 -15.14 -14.70 -11.24
C PHE A 253 -16.32 -14.92 -10.30
N LEU A 254 -17.51 -14.44 -10.65
CA LEU A 254 -18.73 -14.66 -9.88
C LEU A 254 -19.09 -16.14 -9.82
N ASN A 255 -18.97 -16.85 -10.94
CA ASN A 255 -19.20 -18.30 -11.00
C ASN A 255 -18.18 -19.07 -10.14
N TRP A 256 -16.91 -18.69 -10.20
CA TRP A 256 -15.87 -19.27 -9.34
C TRP A 256 -16.15 -19.02 -7.85
N LEU A 257 -16.42 -17.77 -7.45
CA LEU A 257 -16.79 -17.44 -6.07
C LEU A 257 -18.04 -18.19 -5.60
N ARG A 258 -19.05 -18.34 -6.47
CA ARG A 258 -20.26 -19.11 -6.15
C ARG A 258 -19.95 -20.57 -5.85
N ARG A 259 -19.08 -21.21 -6.65
CA ARG A 259 -18.63 -22.58 -6.38
C ARG A 259 -17.86 -22.66 -5.07
N LEU A 260 -16.93 -21.73 -4.83
CA LEU A 260 -16.14 -21.68 -3.61
C LEU A 260 -17.01 -21.53 -2.36
N CYS A 261 -17.94 -20.58 -2.36
CA CYS A 261 -18.89 -20.35 -1.26
C CYS A 261 -19.82 -21.54 -1.02
N LYS A 262 -20.16 -22.29 -2.07
CA LYS A 262 -20.99 -23.51 -1.97
C LYS A 262 -20.20 -24.68 -1.39
N SER A 263 -18.94 -24.85 -1.79
CA SER A 263 -18.07 -25.93 -1.31
C SER A 263 -17.53 -25.67 0.10
N TYR A 264 -17.33 -24.41 0.48
CA TYR A 264 -16.77 -24.01 1.76
C TYR A 264 -17.54 -22.84 2.36
N ALA A 265 -18.59 -23.14 3.13
CA ALA A 265 -19.49 -22.13 3.69
C ALA A 265 -18.77 -21.19 4.68
N ASP A 266 -17.82 -21.73 5.45
CA ASP A 266 -17.15 -21.05 6.56
C ASP A 266 -15.93 -20.21 6.15
N VAL A 267 -15.58 -20.16 4.87
CA VAL A 267 -14.47 -19.32 4.38
C VAL A 267 -14.77 -17.85 4.60
N HIS A 268 -13.84 -17.15 5.23
CA HIS A 268 -13.90 -15.71 5.38
C HIS A 268 -13.40 -15.04 4.10
N MET A 269 -14.12 -14.03 3.60
CA MET A 269 -13.79 -13.29 2.39
C MET A 269 -13.98 -11.79 2.62
N ILE A 270 -12.97 -11.01 2.28
CA ILE A 270 -13.06 -9.55 2.22
C ILE A 270 -12.69 -9.14 0.80
N ALA A 271 -13.65 -8.56 0.09
CA ALA A 271 -13.43 -7.99 -1.22
C ALA A 271 -13.43 -6.47 -1.13
N VAL A 272 -12.51 -5.80 -1.82
CA VAL A 272 -12.55 -4.35 -1.97
C VAL A 272 -13.01 -4.01 -3.39
N THR A 273 -13.82 -2.96 -3.50
CA THR A 273 -14.35 -2.53 -4.80
C THR A 273 -14.74 -1.05 -4.77
N ALA A 274 -15.05 -0.50 -5.94
CA ALA A 274 -15.60 0.84 -6.08
C ALA A 274 -16.99 0.93 -5.42
N VAL A 275 -17.50 2.13 -5.25
CA VAL A 275 -18.89 2.37 -4.81
C VAL A 275 -19.94 1.98 -5.88
N THR A 276 -19.50 1.35 -6.97
CA THR A 276 -20.33 0.87 -8.08
C THR A 276 -19.99 -0.58 -8.42
N ALA A 277 -20.90 -1.29 -9.07
CA ALA A 277 -20.69 -2.65 -9.61
C ALA A 277 -20.38 -3.76 -8.57
N TYR A 278 -20.69 -3.54 -7.30
CA TYR A 278 -20.55 -4.55 -6.23
C TYR A 278 -21.79 -5.45 -6.06
N GLY A 279 -22.92 -5.11 -6.69
CA GLY A 279 -24.19 -5.85 -6.61
C GLY A 279 -24.09 -7.37 -6.77
N PRO A 280 -23.26 -7.91 -7.69
CA PRO A 280 -23.09 -9.36 -7.80
C PRO A 280 -22.50 -10.02 -6.54
N LEU A 281 -21.65 -9.34 -5.76
CA LEU A 281 -21.12 -9.88 -4.49
C LEU A 281 -22.22 -10.05 -3.45
N LEU A 282 -23.20 -9.15 -3.42
CA LEU A 282 -24.35 -9.25 -2.51
C LEU A 282 -25.15 -10.54 -2.75
N SER A 283 -25.28 -10.96 -4.02
CA SER A 283 -25.96 -12.21 -4.38
C SER A 283 -25.27 -13.46 -3.82
N LEU A 284 -24.00 -13.35 -3.41
CA LEU A 284 -23.22 -14.42 -2.76
C LEU A 284 -23.22 -14.32 -1.22
N GLY A 285 -24.06 -13.44 -0.66
CA GLY A 285 -24.19 -13.23 0.78
C GLY A 285 -23.11 -12.32 1.37
N PHE A 286 -22.46 -11.48 0.56
CA PHE A 286 -21.58 -10.45 1.10
C PHE A 286 -22.42 -9.37 1.78
N THR A 287 -22.07 -9.06 3.03
CA THR A 287 -22.43 -7.78 3.63
C THR A 287 -21.53 -6.71 3.03
N TRP A 288 -21.90 -5.44 3.17
CA TRP A 288 -21.12 -4.36 2.60
C TRP A 288 -20.94 -3.21 3.60
N THR A 289 -19.85 -2.49 3.44
CA THR A 289 -19.47 -1.36 4.29
C THR A 289 -18.65 -0.38 3.47
N ILE A 290 -18.56 0.87 3.92
CA ILE A 290 -17.87 1.92 3.18
C ILE A 290 -16.61 2.29 3.92
N LEU A 291 -15.50 2.43 3.19
CA LEU A 291 -14.27 2.96 3.75
C LEU A 291 -14.44 4.46 4.02
N ARG A 292 -14.32 4.86 5.28
CA ARG A 292 -14.47 6.26 5.66
C ARG A 292 -13.26 7.09 5.22
N PRO A 293 -13.45 8.30 4.67
CA PRO A 293 -12.36 9.25 4.50
C PRO A 293 -11.60 9.51 5.82
N TRP A 294 -10.32 9.86 5.70
CA TRP A 294 -9.51 10.23 6.85
C TRP A 294 -9.99 11.55 7.47
N ARG A 295 -10.06 11.57 8.81
CA ARG A 295 -10.34 12.75 9.62
C ARG A 295 -9.04 13.25 10.27
N PRO A 296 -9.03 14.42 10.96
CA PRO A 296 -7.81 15.00 11.50
C PRO A 296 -6.94 14.01 12.27
N ARG A 297 -7.56 13.15 13.09
CA ARG A 297 -6.84 12.15 13.89
C ARG A 297 -6.06 11.15 13.03
N GLU A 298 -6.67 10.58 11.99
CA GLU A 298 -5.96 9.61 11.12
C GLU A 298 -4.82 10.30 10.36
N VAL A 299 -5.04 11.55 9.96
CA VAL A 299 -4.04 12.36 9.25
C VAL A 299 -2.84 12.73 10.13
N GLU A 300 -3.09 13.01 11.41
CA GLU A 300 -2.05 13.23 12.41
C GLU A 300 -1.24 11.96 12.68
N LEU A 301 -1.92 10.81 12.82
CA LEU A 301 -1.26 9.50 12.95
C LEU A 301 -0.38 9.19 11.73
N PHE A 302 -0.90 9.46 10.53
CA PHE A 302 -0.16 9.30 9.29
C PHE A 302 1.13 10.16 9.30
N ALA A 303 1.00 11.45 9.61
CA ALA A 303 2.15 12.35 9.65
C ALA A 303 3.14 11.99 10.76
N ALA A 304 2.68 11.53 11.92
CA ALA A 304 3.53 11.06 13.00
C ALA A 304 4.31 9.79 12.60
N GLY A 305 3.67 8.84 11.91
CA GLY A 305 4.33 7.64 11.38
C GLY A 305 5.45 8.01 10.41
N TRP A 306 5.16 8.88 9.45
CA TRP A 306 6.17 9.37 8.50
C TRP A 306 7.26 10.22 9.17
N ALA A 307 6.93 11.06 10.13
CA ALA A 307 7.90 11.85 10.88
C ALA A 307 8.93 10.94 11.58
N LYS A 308 8.47 9.81 12.12
CA LYS A 308 9.32 8.79 12.73
C LYS A 308 10.24 8.11 11.71
N VAL A 309 9.71 7.76 10.53
CA VAL A 309 10.50 7.19 9.42
C VAL A 309 11.56 8.16 8.93
N LEU A 310 11.18 9.43 8.72
CA LEU A 310 12.06 10.48 8.21
C LEU A 310 12.97 11.08 9.29
N SER A 311 12.77 10.69 10.55
CA SER A 311 13.45 11.23 11.72
C SER A 311 13.37 12.77 11.83
N ASN A 312 12.19 13.30 11.48
CA ASN A 312 11.85 14.72 11.50
C ASN A 312 10.70 14.98 12.49
N ASN A 313 10.40 16.25 12.74
CA ASN A 313 9.18 16.62 13.48
C ASN A 313 7.94 16.43 12.59
N PRO A 314 6.77 16.07 13.16
CA PRO A 314 5.52 16.02 12.43
C PRO A 314 5.22 17.37 11.75
N LEU A 315 4.80 17.30 10.49
CA LEU A 315 4.39 18.48 9.74
C LEU A 315 3.01 18.96 10.23
N PRO A 316 2.73 20.27 10.23
CA PRO A 316 1.41 20.77 10.60
C PRO A 316 0.36 20.38 9.54
N ILE A 317 -0.78 19.88 10.02
CA ILE A 317 -1.84 19.26 9.21
C ILE A 317 -2.35 20.13 8.06
N ASN A 318 -2.40 21.46 8.27
CA ASN A 318 -2.88 22.44 7.29
C ASN A 318 -2.03 22.53 6.00
N ARG A 319 -0.84 21.92 5.97
CA ARG A 319 0.02 21.92 4.77
C ARG A 319 -0.29 20.81 3.78
N TYR A 320 -1.01 19.77 4.20
CA TYR A 320 -1.19 18.57 3.37
C TYR A 320 -2.57 17.94 3.46
N TRP A 321 -3.42 18.38 4.39
CA TRP A 321 -4.77 17.87 4.52
C TRP A 321 -5.82 18.87 4.04
N ILE A 322 -6.75 18.35 3.25
CA ILE A 322 -7.99 19.04 2.90
C ILE A 322 -9.15 18.08 3.22
N PRO A 323 -10.22 18.57 3.85
CA PRO A 323 -11.47 17.84 4.05
C PRO A 323 -11.94 17.05 2.83
N GLY A 324 -12.38 15.80 3.02
CA GLY A 324 -12.95 14.98 1.94
C GLY A 324 -11.97 14.49 0.87
N ARG A 325 -10.67 14.82 0.97
CA ARG A 325 -9.66 14.28 0.08
C ARG A 325 -9.32 12.83 0.44
N GLN A 326 -9.05 12.05 -0.60
CA GLN A 326 -8.63 10.66 -0.45
C GLN A 326 -7.21 10.56 0.13
N PRO A 327 -6.90 9.52 0.91
CA PRO A 327 -5.56 9.20 1.42
C PRO A 327 -4.43 9.36 0.40
N LEU A 328 -4.65 9.01 -0.88
CA LEU A 328 -3.66 9.20 -1.94
C LEU A 328 -3.28 10.68 -2.14
N ASP A 329 -4.25 11.59 -2.20
CA ASP A 329 -4.01 13.05 -2.35
C ASP A 329 -3.27 13.60 -1.13
N ILE A 330 -3.71 13.21 0.07
CA ILE A 330 -3.06 13.59 1.34
C ILE A 330 -1.60 13.11 1.37
N THR A 331 -1.36 11.86 0.95
CA THR A 331 -0.02 11.27 0.91
C THR A 331 0.88 12.01 -0.07
N GLN A 332 0.40 12.32 -1.28
CA GLN A 332 1.16 13.07 -2.28
C GLN A 332 1.51 14.48 -1.80
N ARG A 333 0.55 15.20 -1.22
CA ARG A 333 0.79 16.52 -0.62
C ARG A 333 1.81 16.45 0.50
N PHE A 334 1.67 15.48 1.39
CA PHE A 334 2.63 15.28 2.48
C PHE A 334 4.03 15.02 1.93
N TRP A 335 4.19 14.13 0.95
CA TRP A 335 5.48 13.85 0.31
C TRP A 335 6.09 15.05 -0.39
N MET A 336 5.29 15.90 -1.05
CA MET A 336 5.79 17.15 -1.62
C MET A 336 6.37 18.08 -0.56
N VAL A 337 5.78 18.14 0.64
CA VAL A 337 6.31 18.94 1.76
C VAL A 337 7.52 18.26 2.41
N ALA A 338 7.44 16.94 2.61
CA ALA A 338 8.40 16.17 3.39
C ALA A 338 9.68 15.84 2.62
N PHE A 339 9.58 15.58 1.31
CA PHE A 339 10.71 15.28 0.43
C PHE A 339 11.11 16.46 -0.45
N GLY A 340 10.24 17.47 -0.59
CA GLY A 340 10.50 18.60 -1.47
C GLY A 340 11.47 19.63 -0.91
N LYS A 341 12.28 20.20 -1.80
CA LYS A 341 12.94 21.51 -1.61
C LYS A 341 11.96 22.70 -1.82
N HIS A 342 10.68 22.42 -2.10
CA HIS A 342 9.65 23.38 -2.52
C HIS A 342 8.68 23.72 -1.37
N VAL A 343 9.21 24.19 -0.24
CA VAL A 343 8.42 24.53 0.97
C VAL A 343 7.31 25.56 0.72
N SER A 344 7.46 26.42 -0.30
CA SER A 344 6.46 27.44 -0.66
C SER A 344 5.32 26.94 -1.55
N ALA A 345 5.46 25.78 -2.21
CA ALA A 345 4.53 25.30 -3.23
C ALA A 345 3.36 24.45 -2.68
N ALA A 346 3.48 24.00 -1.43
CA ALA A 346 2.54 23.05 -0.81
C ALA A 346 1.27 23.70 -0.25
N THR A 347 1.28 25.01 -0.04
CA THR A 347 0.13 25.76 0.50
C THR A 347 -0.88 26.18 -0.56
N GLU A 348 -0.54 26.11 -1.86
CA GLU A 348 -1.46 26.45 -2.94
C GLU A 348 -2.37 25.27 -3.30
N PRO A 349 -3.68 25.48 -3.51
CA PRO A 349 -4.58 24.44 -3.97
C PRO A 349 -4.23 24.02 -5.41
N ARG A 350 -3.45 22.93 -5.54
CA ARG A 350 -3.11 22.32 -6.84
C ARG A 350 -4.14 21.30 -7.27
N ARG A 351 -4.34 21.19 -8.58
CA ARG A 351 -5.16 20.12 -9.16
C ARG A 351 -4.46 18.78 -8.98
N GLN A 352 -5.23 17.69 -8.84
CA GLN A 352 -4.67 16.36 -8.56
C GLN A 352 -3.63 15.93 -9.62
N TYR A 353 -3.87 16.21 -10.90
CA TYR A 353 -2.91 15.86 -11.96
C TYR A 353 -1.56 16.57 -11.82
N GLU A 354 -1.52 17.81 -11.31
CA GLU A 354 -0.28 18.56 -11.12
C GLU A 354 0.54 17.93 -10.00
N GLN A 355 -0.13 17.53 -8.92
CA GLN A 355 0.50 16.84 -7.79
C GLN A 355 1.07 15.48 -8.22
N MET A 356 0.33 14.74 -9.05
CA MET A 356 0.80 13.48 -9.62
C MET A 356 2.01 13.70 -10.54
N ALA A 357 1.99 14.72 -11.40
CA ALA A 357 3.13 15.03 -12.26
C ALA A 357 4.39 15.39 -11.45
N MET A 358 4.23 16.12 -10.35
CA MET A 358 5.35 16.52 -9.48
C MET A 358 5.88 15.40 -8.59
N SER A 359 5.04 14.41 -8.23
CA SER A 359 5.45 13.27 -7.42
C SER A 359 6.01 12.11 -8.26
N LEU A 360 5.71 12.06 -9.56
CA LEU A 360 6.21 11.02 -10.46
C LEU A 360 7.73 10.78 -10.38
N PRO A 361 8.59 11.82 -10.30
CA PRO A 361 10.04 11.63 -10.22
C PRO A 361 10.49 10.80 -9.00
N ALA A 362 9.73 10.79 -7.91
CA ALA A 362 10.06 10.01 -6.71
C ALA A 362 9.95 8.49 -6.93
N PHE A 363 9.27 8.06 -8.00
CA PHE A 363 9.07 6.64 -8.29
C PHE A 363 10.14 6.03 -9.20
N TYR A 364 10.96 6.84 -9.87
CA TYR A 364 12.07 6.34 -10.67
C TYR A 364 13.12 5.59 -9.83
N THR A 365 13.91 4.79 -10.52
CA THR A 365 15.12 4.19 -9.97
C THR A 365 16.13 5.28 -9.61
N GLN A 366 16.78 5.12 -8.47
CA GLN A 366 17.86 6.02 -8.08
C GLN A 366 19.02 5.92 -9.08
N GLY A 367 19.50 7.08 -9.56
CA GLY A 367 20.64 7.15 -10.47
C GLY A 367 20.30 7.24 -11.95
N LEU A 368 19.02 7.17 -12.35
CA LEU A 368 18.64 7.44 -13.74
C LEU A 368 18.84 8.93 -14.08
N SER A 369 19.49 9.19 -15.21
CA SER A 369 19.63 10.54 -15.78
C SER A 369 18.27 11.12 -16.20
N ILE A 370 18.18 12.44 -16.38
CA ILE A 370 16.92 13.09 -16.83
C ILE A 370 16.48 12.55 -18.20
N PRO A 371 17.35 12.36 -19.21
CA PRO A 371 17.00 11.69 -20.46
C PRO A 371 16.44 10.28 -20.26
N GLN A 372 17.10 9.45 -19.45
CA GLN A 372 16.65 8.08 -19.16
C GLN A 372 15.26 8.05 -18.49
N GLN A 373 15.01 8.98 -17.57
CA GLN A 373 13.69 9.13 -16.94
C GLN A 373 12.60 9.50 -17.95
N LYS A 374 12.91 10.29 -18.98
CA LYS A 374 11.95 10.61 -20.05
C LYS A 374 11.60 9.38 -20.88
N VAL A 375 12.58 8.55 -21.27
CA VAL A 375 12.31 7.30 -22.01
C VAL A 375 11.50 6.33 -21.16
N ALA A 376 11.90 6.12 -19.90
CA ALA A 376 11.13 5.29 -18.97
C ALA A 376 9.69 5.80 -18.79
N ARG A 377 9.50 7.14 -18.74
CA ARG A 377 8.16 7.74 -18.68
C ARG A 377 7.32 7.42 -19.90
N LEU A 378 7.87 7.57 -21.11
CA LEU A 378 7.15 7.27 -22.35
C LEU A 378 6.73 5.80 -22.39
N PHE A 379 7.64 4.91 -22.01
CA PHE A 379 7.35 3.49 -21.85
C PHE A 379 6.21 3.23 -20.85
N TRP A 380 6.27 3.83 -19.66
CA TRP A 380 5.21 3.66 -18.64
C TRP A 380 3.86 4.23 -19.09
N GLN A 381 3.86 5.35 -19.82
CA GLN A 381 2.67 5.96 -20.42
C GLN A 381 2.04 5.04 -21.46
N HIS A 382 2.87 4.43 -22.32
CA HIS A 382 2.41 3.50 -23.34
C HIS A 382 1.81 2.23 -22.70
N LEU A 383 2.48 1.64 -21.71
CA LEU A 383 1.96 0.51 -20.93
C LEU A 383 0.60 0.82 -20.29
N ALA A 384 0.48 2.00 -19.68
CA ALA A 384 -0.76 2.44 -19.05
C ALA A 384 -1.90 2.57 -20.06
N TYR A 385 -1.63 3.15 -21.23
CA TYR A 385 -2.61 3.28 -22.31
C TYR A 385 -3.01 1.93 -22.88
N ALA A 386 -2.06 1.03 -23.16
CA ALA A 386 -2.34 -0.32 -23.65
C ALA A 386 -3.22 -1.10 -22.67
N GLN A 387 -2.88 -1.07 -21.38
CA GLN A 387 -3.67 -1.75 -20.34
C GLN A 387 -5.09 -1.17 -20.25
N LYS A 388 -5.24 0.16 -20.28
CA LYS A 388 -6.54 0.84 -20.13
C LYS A 388 -7.45 0.66 -21.35
N SER A 389 -6.93 0.92 -22.55
CA SER A 389 -7.69 0.87 -23.81
C SER A 389 -8.23 -0.53 -24.11
N GLN A 390 -7.44 -1.57 -23.80
CA GLN A 390 -7.82 -2.96 -24.00
C GLN A 390 -8.56 -3.58 -22.80
N ARG A 391 -8.79 -2.82 -21.71
CA ARG A 391 -9.40 -3.27 -20.45
C ARG A 391 -8.73 -4.53 -19.89
N LEU A 392 -7.40 -4.55 -19.90
CA LEU A 392 -6.61 -5.66 -19.39
C LEU A 392 -6.39 -5.53 -17.87
N LEU A 393 -6.54 -6.64 -17.15
CA LEU A 393 -6.22 -6.73 -15.73
C LEU A 393 -4.71 -6.69 -15.46
N SER A 394 -3.93 -7.28 -16.36
CA SER A 394 -2.47 -7.29 -16.32
C SER A 394 -1.90 -7.50 -17.72
N LEU A 395 -0.69 -7.02 -17.95
CA LEU A 395 0.05 -7.08 -19.21
C LEU A 395 0.94 -8.32 -19.23
N ALA A 396 0.91 -9.07 -20.34
CA ALA A 396 1.77 -10.24 -20.53
C ALA A 396 3.25 -9.82 -20.71
N PRO A 397 4.22 -10.65 -20.31
CA PRO A 397 5.65 -10.33 -20.48
C PRO A 397 6.02 -9.96 -21.91
N ASP A 398 5.49 -10.69 -22.90
CA ASP A 398 5.78 -10.47 -24.32
C ASP A 398 5.24 -9.11 -24.81
N ASP A 399 4.06 -8.70 -24.34
CA ASP A 399 3.51 -7.37 -24.63
C ASP A 399 4.35 -6.26 -24.01
N VAL A 400 4.84 -6.47 -22.79
CA VAL A 400 5.70 -5.49 -22.10
C VAL A 400 7.03 -5.33 -22.84
N GLN A 401 7.63 -6.42 -23.32
CA GLN A 401 8.87 -6.38 -24.11
C GLN A 401 8.66 -5.66 -25.45
N ARG A 402 7.60 -6.01 -26.18
CA ARG A 402 7.24 -5.33 -27.44
C ARG A 402 7.05 -3.82 -27.26
N LEU A 403 6.32 -3.41 -26.21
CA LEU A 403 6.10 -2.00 -25.91
C LEU A 403 7.38 -1.27 -25.46
N ALA A 404 8.33 -1.99 -24.88
CA ALA A 404 9.65 -1.45 -24.54
C ALA A 404 10.46 -1.15 -25.81
N ASP A 405 10.44 -2.06 -26.80
CA ASP A 405 11.12 -1.87 -28.08
C ASP A 405 10.53 -0.70 -28.87
N GLU A 406 9.20 -0.56 -28.89
CA GLU A 406 8.51 0.58 -29.49
C GLU A 406 8.89 1.91 -28.82
N ALA A 407 9.04 1.92 -27.49
CA ALA A 407 9.46 3.11 -26.76
C ALA A 407 10.93 3.49 -27.03
N LEU A 408 11.80 2.50 -27.24
CA LEU A 408 13.21 2.73 -27.61
C LEU A 408 13.32 3.28 -29.03
N ALA A 409 12.57 2.73 -29.99
CA ALA A 409 12.52 3.22 -31.37
C ALA A 409 12.06 4.68 -31.43
N ALA A 410 11.07 5.06 -30.61
CA ALA A 410 10.62 6.45 -30.49
C ALA A 410 11.65 7.38 -29.83
N ALA A 411 12.65 6.82 -29.13
CA ALA A 411 13.66 7.53 -28.36
C ALA A 411 15.05 7.57 -29.04
N GLU A 412 15.19 7.07 -30.28
CA GLU A 412 16.45 6.96 -31.03
C GLU A 412 17.23 8.29 -31.21
N SER A 413 16.60 9.43 -30.91
CA SER A 413 17.22 10.76 -30.99
C SER A 413 17.93 11.24 -29.70
N LEU A 414 18.12 10.38 -28.69
CA LEU A 414 18.73 10.76 -27.41
C LEU A 414 20.23 10.43 -27.34
N ASP A 415 21.01 11.38 -26.81
CA ASP A 415 22.49 11.29 -26.71
C ASP A 415 23.00 10.19 -25.74
N GLU A 416 22.14 9.62 -24.90
CA GLU A 416 22.49 8.57 -23.93
C GLU A 416 21.83 7.23 -24.28
N PRO A 417 22.59 6.11 -24.32
CA PRO A 417 22.02 4.80 -24.62
C PRO A 417 21.12 4.35 -23.46
N VAL A 418 19.85 4.05 -23.79
CA VAL A 418 18.91 3.36 -22.90
C VAL A 418 18.66 1.98 -23.50
N THR A 419 18.83 0.91 -22.71
CA THR A 419 18.59 -0.45 -23.18
C THR A 419 17.19 -0.94 -22.82
N GLN A 420 16.72 -1.98 -23.50
CA GLN A 420 15.45 -2.65 -23.16
C GLN A 420 15.48 -3.17 -21.71
N GLN A 421 16.63 -3.69 -21.28
CA GLN A 421 16.82 -4.18 -19.92
C GLN A 421 16.67 -3.07 -18.87
N ASP A 422 17.12 -1.84 -19.17
CA ASP A 422 16.93 -0.70 -18.28
C ASP A 422 15.46 -0.33 -18.12
N LEU A 423 14.69 -0.39 -19.22
CA LEU A 423 13.24 -0.14 -19.19
C LEU A 423 12.51 -1.21 -18.38
N LEU A 424 12.84 -2.49 -18.57
CA LEU A 424 12.26 -3.58 -17.78
C LEU A 424 12.65 -3.47 -16.30
N ALA A 425 13.90 -3.13 -15.99
CA ALA A 425 14.36 -2.89 -14.64
C ALA A 425 13.63 -1.72 -13.97
N SER A 426 13.27 -0.68 -14.74
CA SER A 426 12.50 0.46 -14.24
C SER A 426 11.12 0.06 -13.70
N LEU A 427 10.49 -0.99 -14.25
CA LEU A 427 9.22 -1.52 -13.76
C LEU A 427 9.40 -2.22 -12.41
N ALA A 428 10.36 -3.14 -12.33
CA ALA A 428 10.62 -3.94 -11.13
C ALA A 428 11.06 -3.09 -9.93
N GLN A 429 11.73 -1.96 -10.19
CA GLN A 429 12.27 -1.06 -9.15
C GLN A 429 11.31 0.08 -8.79
N SER A 430 10.25 0.30 -9.56
CA SER A 430 9.27 1.35 -9.31
C SER A 430 8.10 0.81 -8.48
N PRO A 431 7.68 1.52 -7.41
CA PRO A 431 6.57 1.07 -6.59
C PRO A 431 5.20 1.26 -7.27
N LEU A 432 5.18 1.79 -8.50
CA LEU A 432 3.97 1.92 -9.30
C LEU A 432 3.51 0.59 -9.90
N PHE A 433 4.39 -0.40 -9.99
CA PHE A 433 4.13 -1.67 -10.65
C PHE A 433 4.20 -2.84 -9.68
N VAL A 434 3.41 -3.86 -9.98
CA VAL A 434 3.46 -5.17 -9.34
C VAL A 434 3.64 -6.21 -10.43
N GLN A 435 4.60 -7.11 -10.22
CA GLN A 435 4.77 -8.30 -11.04
C GLN A 435 4.16 -9.49 -10.28
N ASP A 436 3.29 -10.25 -10.95
CA ASP A 436 2.70 -11.46 -10.39
C ASP A 436 3.60 -12.70 -10.58
N GLY A 437 3.17 -13.84 -10.05
CA GLY A 437 3.91 -15.10 -10.17
C GLY A 437 3.99 -15.67 -11.60
N ASN A 438 3.20 -15.15 -12.56
CA ASN A 438 3.31 -15.47 -13.99
C ASN A 438 4.25 -14.51 -14.73
N GLY A 439 4.90 -13.59 -14.02
CA GLY A 439 5.72 -12.55 -14.61
C GLY A 439 4.91 -11.43 -15.27
N ARG A 440 3.57 -11.42 -15.16
CA ARG A 440 2.71 -10.39 -15.74
C ARG A 440 2.81 -9.12 -14.90
N PHE A 441 2.69 -7.97 -15.55
CA PHE A 441 2.80 -6.67 -14.91
C PHE A 441 1.44 -5.99 -14.78
N ARG A 442 1.21 -5.31 -13.66
CA ARG A 442 0.06 -4.42 -13.47
C ARG A 442 0.48 -3.17 -12.71
N PHE A 443 -0.28 -2.10 -12.86
CA PHE A 443 -0.14 -0.94 -11.99
C PHE A 443 -0.69 -1.29 -10.59
N LEU A 444 0.01 -0.86 -9.54
CA LEU A 444 -0.46 -0.98 -8.16
C LEU A 444 -1.69 -0.10 -7.90
N SER A 445 -1.84 0.99 -8.65
CA SER A 445 -2.92 1.96 -8.49
C SER A 445 -3.54 2.29 -9.83
N GLY A 446 -4.83 2.01 -9.98
CA GLY A 446 -5.62 2.43 -11.15
C GLY A 446 -5.58 3.95 -11.36
N VAL A 447 -5.47 4.76 -10.30
CA VAL A 447 -5.34 6.22 -10.41
C VAL A 447 -4.05 6.61 -11.14
N TRP A 448 -2.93 5.95 -10.82
CA TRP A 448 -1.65 6.20 -11.50
C TRP A 448 -1.63 5.67 -12.93
N ARG A 449 -2.22 4.50 -13.18
CA ARG A 449 -2.45 3.99 -14.54
C ARG A 449 -3.22 5.02 -15.36
N ASP A 450 -4.37 5.46 -14.87
CA ASP A 450 -5.26 6.34 -15.63
C ASP A 450 -4.64 7.72 -15.88
N PHE A 451 -3.85 8.22 -14.93
CA PHE A 451 -3.05 9.44 -15.11
C PHE A 451 -1.99 9.29 -16.22
N LEU A 452 -1.22 8.21 -16.22
CA LEU A 452 -0.19 7.97 -17.24
C LEU A 452 -0.80 7.71 -18.62
N ALA A 453 -1.91 6.96 -18.67
CA ALA A 453 -2.67 6.74 -19.90
C ALA A 453 -3.21 8.06 -20.47
N ALA A 454 -3.77 8.94 -19.63
CA ALA A 454 -4.25 10.25 -20.06
C ALA A 454 -3.11 11.12 -20.63
N GLN A 455 -1.91 11.07 -20.03
CA GLN A 455 -0.75 11.77 -20.60
C GLN A 455 -0.32 11.23 -21.95
N TYR A 456 -0.38 9.90 -22.13
CA TYR A 456 -0.11 9.28 -23.43
C TYR A 456 -1.10 9.77 -24.50
N MET A 457 -2.39 9.78 -24.17
CA MET A 457 -3.45 10.22 -25.09
C MET A 457 -3.29 11.68 -25.49
N VAL A 458 -2.98 12.57 -24.54
CA VAL A 458 -2.71 13.99 -24.83
C VAL A 458 -1.50 14.16 -25.73
N ALA A 459 -0.42 13.39 -25.51
CA ALA A 459 0.80 13.49 -26.33
C ALA A 459 0.60 12.99 -27.77
N HIS A 460 -0.39 12.12 -28.01
CA HIS A 460 -0.68 11.52 -29.32
C HIS A 460 -2.01 12.01 -29.93
N GLU A 461 -2.60 13.08 -29.36
CA GLU A 461 -3.87 13.68 -29.81
C GLU A 461 -5.04 12.66 -29.91
N ILE A 462 -5.05 11.65 -29.03
CA ILE A 462 -6.08 10.62 -28.98
C ILE A 462 -7.28 11.15 -28.20
N ALA A 463 -8.47 11.09 -28.80
CA ALA A 463 -9.72 11.47 -28.13
C ALA A 463 -10.02 10.56 -26.91
N PRO A 464 -10.62 11.11 -25.84
CA PRO A 464 -10.88 10.41 -24.57
C PRO A 464 -11.79 9.17 -24.68
#